data_AF-A0A1H6DTR6-F1
#
_entry.id   AF-A0A1H6DTR6-F1
#
_cell.length_a   1.000
_cell.length_b   1.000
_cell.length_c   1.000
_cell.angle_alpha   90.00
_cell.angle_beta   90.00
_cell.angle_gamma   90.00
#
_symmetry.space_group_name_H-M   'P 1'
#
loop_
_entity.id
_entity.type
_entity.pdbx_description
1 polymer ?
#
loop_
_entity_poly.entity_id
_entity_poly.type
_entity_poly.pdbx_seq_one_letter_code
_entity_poly.pdbx_strand_id
1 'polypeptide(L)'
;MADADVVALLLVRLVVGITMIAHGLNHWRGGGRIEGTARWFGGLGLRHGKLQAWMSVVTEIGAGALLIIGLLTPLACAAVISVMLVAGLLAHRPNGFFVFKDGYEYVLVLAVTSLALAMLGPGKLSVDDAAGIDVTGWAGGGIALGVAVVATAGLLATFWRPQPKEADQPA
;
A
#
# COMPACT_ATOMS: atom_id res chain seq x y z
N MET A 1 26.38 -3.34 -9.41
CA MET A 1 25.87 -2.08 -8.86
C MET A 1 27.04 -1.23 -8.40
N ALA A 2 27.08 0.01 -8.87
CA ALA A 2 27.95 1.03 -8.29
C ALA A 2 27.47 1.35 -6.86
N ASP A 3 28.33 1.97 -6.05
CA ASP A 3 28.00 2.32 -4.66
C ASP A 3 26.75 3.23 -4.58
N ALA A 4 26.55 4.08 -5.59
CA ALA A 4 25.38 4.94 -5.71
C ALA A 4 24.05 4.16 -5.83
N ASP A 5 24.03 3.03 -6.55
CA ASP A 5 22.82 2.22 -6.75
C ASP A 5 22.35 1.60 -5.44
N VAL A 6 23.31 1.18 -4.61
CA VAL A 6 23.05 0.58 -3.29
C VAL A 6 22.36 1.59 -2.38
N VAL A 7 22.89 2.81 -2.33
CA VAL A 7 22.31 3.91 -1.54
C VAL A 7 20.97 4.34 -2.11
N ALA A 8 20.81 4.42 -3.44
CA ALA A 8 19.56 4.80 -4.08
C ALA A 8 18.41 3.83 -3.73
N LEU A 9 18.64 2.51 -3.82
CA LEU A 9 17.64 1.50 -3.45
C LEU A 9 17.28 1.56 -1.96
N LEU A 10 18.26 1.82 -1.09
CA LEU A 10 18.00 2.02 0.34
C LEU A 10 17.13 3.26 0.57
N LEU A 11 17.44 4.40 -0.06
CA LEU A 11 16.66 5.62 0.10
C LEU A 11 15.21 5.45 -0.35
N VAL A 12 14.98 4.78 -1.49
CA VAL A 12 13.62 4.47 -1.96
C VAL A 12 12.88 3.59 -0.94
N ARG A 13 13.53 2.53 -0.44
CA ARG A 13 12.95 1.66 0.60
C ARG A 13 12.61 2.42 1.87
N LEU A 14 13.51 3.28 2.35
CA LEU A 14 13.30 4.08 3.55
C LEU A 14 12.12 5.04 3.37
N VAL A 15 12.08 5.80 2.28
CA VAL A 15 11.01 6.79 2.06
C VAL A 15 9.66 6.09 1.91
N VAL A 16 9.55 5.08 1.05
CA VAL A 16 8.30 4.32 0.88
C VAL A 16 7.90 3.66 2.21
N GLY A 17 8.84 3.01 2.90
CA GLY A 17 8.55 2.32 4.15
C GLY A 17 8.12 3.25 5.28
N ILE A 18 8.79 4.40 5.44
CA ILE A 18 8.42 5.44 6.42
C ILE A 18 7.06 6.03 6.09
N THR A 19 6.78 6.32 4.81
CA THR A 19 5.46 6.76 4.35
C THR A 19 4.38 5.76 4.77
N MET A 20 4.57 4.48 4.49
CA MET A 20 3.60 3.45 4.85
C MET A 20 3.40 3.35 6.36
N ILE A 21 4.48 3.41 7.16
CA ILE A 21 4.38 3.44 8.63
C ILE A 21 3.62 4.68 9.10
N ALA A 22 3.86 5.86 8.51
CA ALA A 22 3.16 7.09 8.87
C ALA A 22 1.65 6.98 8.59
N HIS A 23 1.25 6.41 7.45
CA HIS A 23 -0.15 6.13 7.14
C HIS A 23 -0.76 5.13 8.14
N GLY A 24 -0.07 4.03 8.46
CA GLY A 24 -0.57 3.05 9.41
C GLY A 24 -0.71 3.61 10.83
N LEU A 25 0.23 4.47 11.25
CA LEU A 25 0.13 5.22 12.50
C LEU A 25 -1.03 6.21 12.48
N ASN A 26 -1.31 6.85 11.35
CA ASN A 26 -2.47 7.73 11.20
C ASN A 26 -3.79 6.92 11.28
N HIS A 27 -3.87 5.75 10.65
CA HIS A 27 -5.03 4.87 10.77
C HIS A 27 -5.25 4.36 12.19
N TRP A 28 -4.17 4.17 12.96
CA TRP A 28 -4.25 3.73 14.36
C TRP A 28 -4.59 4.86 15.32
N ARG A 29 -3.91 6.01 15.20
CA ARG A 29 -3.88 7.08 16.22
C ARG A 29 -4.40 8.42 15.74
N GLY A 30 -4.51 8.64 14.44
CA GLY A 30 -5.00 9.88 13.83
C GLY A 30 -6.52 10.00 13.94
N GLY A 31 -7.02 11.24 13.92
CA GLY A 31 -8.45 11.55 13.95
C GLY A 31 -9.22 10.80 15.04
N GLY A 32 -10.31 10.15 14.67
CA GLY A 32 -11.14 9.33 15.57
C GLY A 32 -10.52 7.99 15.98
N ARG A 33 -9.20 7.80 15.85
CA ARG A 33 -8.48 6.54 16.07
C ARG A 33 -9.05 5.40 15.21
N ILE A 34 -8.87 4.15 15.64
CA ILE A 34 -9.42 2.97 14.97
C ILE A 34 -10.92 3.09 14.71
N GLU A 35 -11.71 3.63 15.65
CA GLU A 35 -13.14 3.86 15.43
C GLU A 35 -13.42 4.86 14.31
N GLY A 36 -12.60 5.92 14.19
CA GLY A 36 -12.67 6.91 13.12
C GLY A 36 -12.35 6.28 11.76
N THR A 37 -11.22 5.58 11.67
CA THR A 37 -10.81 4.84 10.47
C THR A 37 -11.86 3.81 10.06
N ALA A 38 -12.42 3.07 11.03
CA ALA A 38 -13.48 2.10 10.78
C ALA A 38 -14.76 2.74 10.19
N ARG A 39 -15.16 3.91 10.69
CA ARG A 39 -16.29 4.66 10.13
C ARG A 39 -15.99 5.17 8.73
N TRP A 40 -14.78 5.71 8.51
CA TRP A 40 -14.35 6.19 7.20
C TRP A 40 -14.37 5.07 6.16
N PHE A 41 -13.78 3.91 6.45
CA PHE A 41 -13.86 2.73 5.59
C PHE A 41 -15.29 2.25 5.35
N GLY A 42 -16.17 2.34 6.36
CA GLY A 42 -17.60 2.09 6.19
C GLY A 42 -18.24 3.02 5.16
N GLY A 43 -17.86 4.30 5.15
CA GLY A 43 -18.29 5.28 4.15
C GLY A 43 -17.83 4.98 2.73
N LEU A 44 -16.73 4.22 2.56
CA LEU A 44 -16.28 3.70 1.26
C LEU A 44 -17.01 2.42 0.82
N GLY A 45 -17.94 1.92 1.62
CA GLY A 45 -18.68 0.68 1.37
C GLY A 45 -17.97 -0.59 1.84
N LEU A 46 -16.90 -0.50 2.64
CA LEU A 46 -16.24 -1.69 3.20
C LEU A 46 -16.97 -2.19 4.45
N ARG A 47 -17.35 -3.47 4.45
CA ARG A 47 -17.95 -4.14 5.61
C ARG A 47 -16.92 -4.46 6.69
N HIS A 48 -17.39 -4.54 7.93
CA HIS A 48 -16.56 -4.84 9.11
C HIS A 48 -15.46 -3.79 9.34
N GLY A 49 -15.83 -2.51 9.39
CA GLY A 49 -14.88 -1.38 9.43
C GLY A 49 -13.75 -1.51 10.46
N LYS A 50 -13.99 -2.05 11.66
CA LYS A 50 -12.92 -2.28 12.66
C LYS A 50 -11.88 -3.31 12.21
N LEU A 51 -12.32 -4.39 11.57
CA LEU A 51 -11.42 -5.38 10.99
C LEU A 51 -10.59 -4.73 9.86
N GLN A 52 -11.24 -3.98 8.98
CA GLN A 52 -10.56 -3.27 7.89
C GLN A 52 -9.52 -2.26 8.42
N ALA A 53 -9.86 -1.49 9.45
CA ALA A 53 -8.97 -0.55 10.11
C ALA A 53 -7.71 -1.27 10.63
N TRP A 54 -7.87 -2.37 11.36
CA TRP A 54 -6.72 -3.13 11.86
C TRP A 54 -5.92 -3.82 10.75
N MET A 55 -6.57 -4.36 9.72
CA MET A 55 -5.86 -4.94 8.56
C MET A 55 -5.00 -3.89 7.86
N SER A 56 -5.51 -2.68 7.63
CA SER A 56 -4.74 -1.57 7.07
C SER A 56 -3.58 -1.18 8.00
N VAL A 57 -3.80 -0.98 9.30
CA VAL A 57 -2.71 -0.64 10.25
C VAL A 57 -1.59 -1.68 10.23
N VAL A 58 -1.94 -2.97 10.34
CA VAL A 58 -0.95 -4.05 10.38
C VAL A 58 -0.21 -4.16 9.05
N THR A 59 -0.94 -4.05 7.94
CA THR A 59 -0.35 -4.16 6.59
C THR A 59 0.59 -2.99 6.30
N GLU A 60 0.17 -1.76 6.60
CA GLU A 60 0.95 -0.56 6.28
C GLU A 60 2.21 -0.45 7.15
N ILE A 61 2.10 -0.71 8.46
CA ILE A 61 3.26 -0.72 9.36
C ILE A 61 4.17 -1.91 9.06
N GLY A 62 3.59 -3.10 8.87
CA GLY A 62 4.33 -4.32 8.60
C GLY A 62 5.09 -4.26 7.27
N ALA A 63 4.41 -3.87 6.19
CA ALA A 63 5.04 -3.70 4.88
C ALA A 63 6.11 -2.60 4.92
N GLY A 64 5.85 -1.48 5.60
CA GLY A 64 6.82 -0.42 5.73
C GLY A 64 8.08 -0.85 6.50
N ALA A 65 7.92 -1.59 7.59
CA ALA A 65 9.05 -2.15 8.34
C ALA A 65 9.85 -3.16 7.51
N LEU A 66 9.17 -4.06 6.79
CA LEU A 66 9.81 -5.04 5.90
C LEU A 66 10.60 -4.36 4.77
N LEU A 67 10.07 -3.28 4.18
CA LEU A 67 10.79 -2.50 3.17
C LEU A 67 12.04 -1.83 3.75
N ILE A 68 11.94 -1.20 4.92
CA ILE A 68 13.07 -0.51 5.57
C ILE A 68 14.25 -1.47 5.77
N ILE A 69 13.99 -2.67 6.30
CA ILE A 69 15.05 -3.67 6.52
C ILE A 69 15.39 -4.44 5.23
N GLY A 70 14.56 -4.34 4.19
CA GLY A 70 14.69 -5.10 2.94
C GLY A 70 14.55 -6.60 3.18
N LEU A 71 13.43 -7.02 3.77
CA LEU A 71 13.10 -8.42 4.01
C LEU A 71 11.83 -8.80 3.23
N LEU A 72 11.89 -9.93 2.52
CA LEU A 72 10.82 -10.41 1.64
C LEU A 72 10.34 -9.32 0.69
N THR A 73 11.28 -8.61 0.07
CA THR A 73 11.04 -7.33 -0.62
C THR A 73 9.90 -7.39 -1.65
N PRO A 74 9.78 -8.41 -2.52
CA PRO A 74 8.65 -8.52 -3.43
C PRO A 74 7.28 -8.63 -2.72
N LEU A 75 7.20 -9.32 -1.58
CA LEU A 75 5.96 -9.44 -0.79
C LEU A 75 5.64 -8.16 -0.03
N ALA A 76 6.65 -7.49 0.52
CA ALA A 76 6.47 -6.18 1.15
C ALA A 76 5.97 -5.15 0.11
N CYS A 77 6.53 -5.15 -1.09
CA CYS A 77 6.04 -4.35 -2.22
C CYS A 77 4.62 -4.74 -2.62
N ALA A 78 4.29 -6.04 -2.66
CA ALA A 78 2.94 -6.51 -2.96
C ALA A 78 1.90 -5.94 -1.97
N ALA A 79 2.23 -5.93 -0.68
CA ALA A 79 1.38 -5.37 0.35
C ALA A 79 1.15 -3.87 0.15
N VAL A 80 2.20 -3.10 -0.17
CA VAL A 80 2.07 -1.67 -0.50
C VAL A 80 1.19 -1.48 -1.74
N ILE A 81 1.46 -2.18 -2.84
CA ILE A 81 0.68 -2.08 -4.08
C ILE A 81 -0.80 -2.40 -3.80
N SER A 82 -1.09 -3.44 -3.03
CA SER A 82 -2.46 -3.83 -2.66
C SER A 82 -3.19 -2.71 -1.91
N VAL A 83 -2.55 -2.13 -0.88
CA VAL A 83 -3.11 -0.99 -0.14
C VAL A 83 -3.36 0.20 -1.06
N MET A 84 -2.39 0.52 -1.94
CA MET A 84 -2.52 1.62 -2.91
C MET A 84 -3.62 1.38 -3.94
N LEU A 85 -3.83 0.14 -4.38
CA LEU A 85 -4.93 -0.21 -5.29
C LEU A 85 -6.29 -0.03 -4.60
N VAL A 86 -6.46 -0.54 -3.37
CA VAL A 86 -7.71 -0.36 -2.61
C VAL A 86 -7.98 1.12 -2.35
N ALA A 87 -6.98 1.87 -1.87
CA ALA A 87 -7.10 3.30 -1.63
C ALA A 87 -7.39 4.08 -2.93
N GLY A 88 -6.67 3.77 -4.00
CA GLY A 88 -6.86 4.38 -5.32
C GLY A 88 -8.25 4.14 -5.88
N LEU A 89 -8.74 2.90 -5.83
CA LEU A 89 -10.05 2.54 -6.37
C LEU A 89 -11.21 3.14 -5.58
N LEU A 90 -11.12 3.12 -4.24
CA LEU A 90 -12.27 3.44 -3.39
C LEU A 90 -12.27 4.89 -2.88
N ALA A 91 -11.11 5.43 -2.51
CA ALA A 91 -11.02 6.74 -1.85
C ALA A 91 -10.63 7.88 -2.81
N HIS A 92 -9.73 7.60 -3.77
CA HIS A 92 -9.06 8.67 -4.52
C HIS A 92 -9.51 8.81 -5.99
N ARG A 93 -9.85 7.71 -6.67
CA ARG A 93 -10.34 7.73 -8.06
C ARG A 93 -11.52 8.68 -8.29
N PRO A 94 -12.53 8.77 -7.40
CA PRO A 94 -13.66 9.69 -7.59
C PRO A 94 -13.26 11.18 -7.67
N ASN A 95 -12.09 11.54 -7.13
CA ASN A 95 -11.63 12.93 -7.04
C ASN A 95 -10.72 13.35 -8.20
N GLY A 96 -10.46 12.45 -9.16
CA GLY A 96 -9.57 12.70 -10.29
C GLY A 96 -8.09 12.48 -9.96
N PHE A 97 -7.19 13.08 -10.74
CA PHE A 97 -5.76 12.80 -10.67
C PHE A 97 -5.07 13.48 -9.47
N PHE A 98 -5.17 14.79 -9.35
CA PHE A 98 -4.27 15.59 -8.51
C PHE A 98 -4.39 15.36 -7.00
N VAL A 99 -3.24 15.19 -6.33
CA VAL A 99 -3.15 14.90 -4.88
C VAL A 99 -3.75 16.00 -4.01
N PHE A 100 -3.63 17.28 -4.39
CA PHE A 100 -4.20 18.40 -3.63
C PHE A 100 -5.73 18.51 -3.73
N LYS A 101 -6.35 17.63 -4.52
CA LYS A 101 -7.80 17.41 -4.57
C LYS A 101 -8.19 16.05 -3.99
N ASP A 102 -7.32 15.42 -3.19
CA ASP A 102 -7.47 14.04 -2.74
C ASP A 102 -7.57 13.02 -3.90
N GLY A 103 -6.94 13.34 -5.04
CA GLY A 103 -6.88 12.47 -6.22
C GLY A 103 -5.88 11.32 -6.12
N TYR A 104 -5.86 10.45 -7.13
CA TYR A 104 -5.11 9.19 -7.11
C TYR A 104 -3.60 9.30 -7.46
N GLU A 105 -3.09 10.50 -7.74
CA GLU A 105 -1.69 10.76 -8.10
C GLU A 105 -0.69 10.12 -7.13
N TYR A 106 -0.85 10.37 -5.83
CA TYR A 106 0.12 9.88 -4.84
C TYR A 106 0.13 8.37 -4.68
N VAL A 107 -1.06 7.75 -4.64
CA VAL A 107 -1.17 6.28 -4.52
C VAL A 107 -0.67 5.57 -5.77
N LEU A 108 -0.83 6.18 -6.96
CA LEU A 108 -0.24 5.68 -8.20
C LEU A 108 1.29 5.73 -8.14
N VAL A 109 1.87 6.85 -7.71
CA VAL A 109 3.33 7.00 -7.56
C VAL A 109 3.89 5.95 -6.61
N LEU A 110 3.26 5.75 -5.45
CA LEU A 110 3.69 4.71 -4.50
C LEU A 110 3.57 3.30 -5.09
N ALA A 111 2.45 2.96 -5.73
CA ALA A 111 2.27 1.64 -6.33
C ALA A 111 3.32 1.32 -7.41
N VAL A 112 3.57 2.27 -8.32
CA VAL A 112 4.55 2.08 -9.40
C VAL A 112 5.98 2.06 -8.86
N THR A 113 6.29 2.88 -7.86
CA THR A 113 7.60 2.86 -7.18
C THR A 113 7.85 1.53 -6.49
N SER A 114 6.85 0.98 -5.79
CA SER A 114 6.94 -0.35 -5.18
C SER A 114 7.07 -1.48 -6.22
N LEU A 115 6.39 -1.38 -7.37
CA LEU A 115 6.57 -2.36 -8.44
C LEU A 115 7.99 -2.30 -9.03
N ALA A 116 8.49 -1.09 -9.31
CA ALA A 116 9.85 -0.90 -9.79
C ALA A 116 10.88 -1.42 -8.76
N LEU A 117 10.67 -1.15 -7.47
CA LEU A 117 11.50 -1.67 -6.39
C LEU A 117 11.48 -3.21 -6.33
N ALA A 118 10.32 -3.84 -6.49
CA ALA A 118 10.23 -5.31 -6.55
C ALA A 118 10.98 -5.91 -7.76
N MET A 119 11.04 -5.18 -8.87
CA MET A 119 11.81 -5.59 -10.05
C MET A 119 13.32 -5.35 -9.87
N LEU A 120 13.72 -4.25 -9.24
CA LEU A 120 15.13 -3.93 -9.00
C LEU A 120 15.72 -4.79 -7.88
N GLY A 121 14.89 -5.22 -6.93
CA GLY A 121 15.29 -6.07 -5.82
C GLY A 121 15.58 -5.32 -4.51
N PRO A 122 16.01 -6.06 -3.48
CA PRO A 122 16.22 -5.53 -2.14
C PRO A 122 17.47 -4.63 -2.02
N GLY A 123 18.44 -4.78 -2.92
CA GLY A 123 19.75 -4.12 -2.85
C GLY A 123 20.68 -4.70 -1.78
N LYS A 124 21.98 -4.39 -1.85
CA LYS A 124 23.00 -4.98 -0.95
C LYS A 124 22.84 -4.65 0.53
N LEU A 125 22.21 -3.50 0.86
CA LEU A 125 21.95 -3.11 2.25
C LEU A 125 20.57 -3.61 2.67
N SER A 126 20.38 -4.92 2.70
CA SER A 126 19.10 -5.55 3.01
C SER A 126 19.29 -6.87 3.75
N VAL A 127 18.26 -7.29 4.49
CA VAL A 127 18.23 -8.62 5.11
C VAL A 127 18.11 -9.72 4.05
N ASP A 128 17.40 -9.48 2.95
CA ASP A 128 17.29 -10.42 1.83
C ASP A 128 18.68 -10.75 1.25
N ASP A 129 19.53 -9.75 0.99
CA ASP A 129 20.91 -9.95 0.49
C ASP A 129 21.76 -10.71 1.51
N ALA A 130 21.69 -10.32 2.80
CA ALA A 130 22.40 -11.00 3.88
C ALA A 130 21.94 -12.47 4.08
N ALA A 131 20.70 -12.79 3.72
CA ALA A 131 20.11 -14.12 3.78
C ALA A 131 20.23 -14.91 2.47
N GLY A 132 20.78 -14.32 1.41
CA GLY A 132 20.90 -14.95 0.08
C GLY A 132 19.58 -15.08 -0.68
N ILE A 133 18.58 -14.25 -0.36
CA ILE A 133 17.29 -14.19 -1.05
C ILE A 133 17.41 -13.22 -2.25
N ASP A 134 17.61 -13.78 -3.44
CA ASP A 134 17.74 -12.99 -4.68
C ASP A 134 16.52 -13.20 -5.59
N VAL A 135 15.48 -12.37 -5.40
CA VAL A 135 14.28 -12.35 -6.22
C VAL A 135 14.17 -10.99 -6.92
N THR A 136 14.56 -10.94 -8.18
CA THR A 136 14.69 -9.71 -8.98
C THR A 136 14.07 -9.84 -10.36
N GLY A 137 14.11 -8.75 -11.14
CA GLY A 137 13.59 -8.66 -12.49
C GLY A 137 12.09 -8.96 -12.59
N TRP A 138 11.71 -9.67 -13.65
CA TRP A 138 10.33 -10.07 -13.88
C TRP A 138 9.77 -11.04 -12.83
N ALA A 139 10.63 -11.81 -12.16
CA ALA A 139 10.19 -12.69 -11.08
C ALA A 139 9.72 -11.86 -9.88
N GLY A 140 10.52 -10.90 -9.43
CA GLY A 140 10.15 -9.98 -8.35
C GLY A 140 8.92 -9.13 -8.69
N GLY A 141 8.89 -8.54 -9.89
CA GLY A 141 7.74 -7.78 -10.37
C GLY A 141 6.46 -8.62 -10.50
N GLY A 142 6.58 -9.84 -11.03
CA GLY A 142 5.46 -10.77 -11.20
C GLY A 142 4.89 -11.25 -9.87
N ILE A 143 5.75 -11.57 -8.89
CA ILE A 143 5.32 -11.90 -7.52
C ILE A 143 4.59 -10.71 -6.89
N ALA A 144 5.21 -9.52 -6.94
CA ALA A 144 4.63 -8.34 -6.32
C ALA A 144 3.26 -7.99 -6.91
N LEU A 145 3.16 -7.94 -8.24
CA LEU A 145 1.91 -7.60 -8.93
C LEU A 145 0.86 -8.70 -8.76
N GLY A 146 1.23 -9.97 -8.94
CA GLY A 146 0.33 -11.11 -8.82
C GLY A 146 -0.30 -11.21 -7.43
N VAL A 147 0.53 -11.14 -6.38
CA VAL A 147 0.06 -11.17 -4.99
C VAL A 147 -0.80 -9.95 -4.68
N ALA A 148 -0.40 -8.75 -5.11
CA ALA A 148 -1.16 -7.53 -4.86
C ALA A 148 -2.56 -7.56 -5.50
N VAL A 149 -2.64 -8.00 -6.76
CA VAL A 149 -3.91 -8.11 -7.50
C VAL A 149 -4.82 -9.14 -6.85
N VAL A 150 -4.30 -10.32 -6.50
CA VAL A 150 -5.09 -11.36 -5.83
C VAL A 150 -5.59 -10.89 -4.47
N ALA A 151 -4.74 -10.25 -3.67
CA ALA A 151 -5.10 -9.72 -2.36
C ALA A 151 -6.17 -8.61 -2.47
N THR A 152 -5.99 -7.69 -3.42
CA THR A 152 -6.96 -6.60 -3.67
C THR A 152 -8.30 -7.15 -4.13
N ALA A 153 -8.31 -8.03 -5.13
CA ALA A 153 -9.51 -8.64 -5.66
C ALA A 153 -10.25 -9.46 -4.57
N GLY A 154 -9.49 -10.21 -3.77
CA GLY A 154 -10.03 -10.95 -2.62
C GLY A 154 -10.73 -10.03 -1.63
N LEU A 155 -10.05 -8.96 -1.17
CA LEU A 155 -10.60 -7.99 -0.23
C LEU A 155 -11.88 -7.32 -0.76
N LEU A 156 -11.86 -6.88 -2.02
CA LEU A 156 -13.02 -6.23 -2.63
C LEU A 156 -14.19 -7.22 -2.78
N ALA A 157 -13.94 -8.43 -3.27
CA ALA A 157 -14.98 -9.45 -3.44
C ALA A 157 -15.65 -9.80 -2.10
N THR A 158 -14.87 -9.94 -1.04
CA THR A 158 -15.39 -10.36 0.28
C THR A 158 -16.04 -9.22 1.05
N PHE A 159 -15.48 -8.00 1.02
CA PHE A 159 -15.87 -6.95 1.95
C PHE A 159 -16.52 -5.71 1.33
N TRP A 160 -16.32 -5.44 0.04
CA TRP A 160 -16.83 -4.21 -0.55
C TRP A 160 -18.29 -4.35 -1.02
N ARG A 161 -19.18 -3.52 -0.47
CA ARG A 161 -20.59 -3.40 -0.82
C ARG A 161 -20.93 -1.91 -0.93
N PRO A 162 -20.74 -1.30 -2.12
CA PRO A 162 -21.02 0.12 -2.30
C PRO A 162 -22.48 0.41 -2.00
N GLN A 163 -22.74 1.42 -1.18
CA GLN A 163 -24.10 1.91 -0.97
C GLN A 163 -24.54 2.69 -2.22
N PRO A 164 -25.78 2.55 -2.70
CA PRO A 164 -26.31 3.44 -3.71
C PRO A 164 -26.16 4.88 -3.23
N LYS A 165 -25.67 5.78 -4.09
CA LYS A 165 -25.83 7.21 -3.83
C LYS A 165 -27.33 7.45 -3.74
N GLU A 166 -27.80 7.88 -2.58
CA GLU A 166 -29.15 8.38 -2.42
C GLU A 166 -29.31 9.48 -3.48
N ALA A 167 -30.21 9.27 -4.44
CA ALA A 167 -30.44 10.27 -5.49
C ALA A 167 -30.78 11.58 -4.77
N ASP A 168 -30.03 12.65 -5.07
CA ASP A 168 -30.27 13.98 -4.51
C ASP A 168 -31.78 14.24 -4.57
N GLN A 169 -32.46 14.16 -3.42
CA GLN A 169 -33.84 14.59 -3.33
C GLN A 169 -33.79 16.10 -3.54
N PRO A 170 -34.38 16.64 -4.62
CA PRO A 170 -34.43 18.07 -4.80
C PRO A 170 -35.14 18.68 -3.58
N ALA A 171 -34.47 19.63 -2.94
CA ALA A 171 -35.03 20.46 -1.87
C ALA A 171 -36.23 21.26 -2.36
#